data_AF-A0A2G4IDU9-F1
#
_entry.id   AF-A0A2G4IDU9-F1
#
_cell.length_a   1.000
_cell.length_b   1.000
_cell.length_c   1.000
_cell.angle_alpha   90.00
_cell.angle_beta   90.00
_cell.angle_gamma   90.00
#
_symmetry.space_group_name_H-M   'P 1'
#
loop_
_entity.id
_entity.type
_entity.pdbx_description
1 polymer ?
#
loop_
_entity_poly.entity_id
_entity_poly.type
_entity_poly.pdbx_seq_one_letter_code
_entity_poly.pdbx_strand_id
1 'polypeptide(L)'
;MHRDTVEDVLHGLRVRRVSAVLLSATRSCPTELPRAIRVVHEFPRIPAFVLLTRSGTPTAADLLALGNCGIQHLVDVRTPSGWNRLRETLAADVGHERDAEVAAELALDLQETPVDFSRFVQALFTDNERPQTVRTPAAGLGVLPGTLMSRFFRAGLPALKRYLAYAGLVRAARMLENPGLSIADVAHCLNHSSPQSFGRHIFTFMKLSAGEFRRTHDGVRMMQRFREELLAPYRERIAWVSPLIMRPRGMRPQGSRWASLGNEREHL
;
A
#
# COMPACT_ATOMS: atom_id res chain seq x y z
N MET A 1 0.31 22.08 -6.83
CA MET A 1 0.50 23.14 -7.84
C MET A 1 -0.85 23.73 -8.13
N HIS A 2 -1.04 25.04 -7.95
CA HIS A 2 -2.30 25.69 -8.33
C HIS A 2 -2.26 26.09 -9.80
N ARG A 3 -3.36 25.89 -10.51
CA ARG A 3 -3.57 26.32 -11.89
C ARG A 3 -4.97 26.88 -12.02
N ASP A 4 -5.08 27.93 -12.83
CA ASP A 4 -6.33 28.63 -12.99
C ASP A 4 -7.22 28.05 -14.10
N THR A 5 -6.63 27.32 -15.04
CA THR A 5 -7.34 26.70 -16.17
C THR A 5 -7.16 25.18 -16.21
N VAL A 6 -8.15 24.47 -16.76
CA VAL A 6 -8.08 23.02 -16.97
C VAL A 6 -7.01 22.64 -17.99
N GLU A 7 -6.76 23.47 -19.01
CA GLU A 7 -5.72 23.18 -20.02
C GLU A 7 -4.31 23.21 -19.40
N ASP A 8 -4.05 24.12 -18.46
CA ASP A 8 -2.79 24.14 -17.71
C ASP A 8 -2.64 22.93 -16.79
N VAL A 9 -3.76 22.43 -16.26
CA VAL A 9 -3.79 21.18 -15.49
C VAL A 9 -3.45 20.01 -16.42
N LEU A 10 -4.10 19.88 -17.57
CA LEU A 10 -3.82 18.82 -18.55
C LEU A 10 -2.37 18.85 -19.05
N HIS A 11 -1.84 20.03 -19.35
CA HIS A 11 -0.42 20.19 -19.70
C HIS A 11 0.50 19.77 -18.54
N GLY A 12 0.17 20.18 -17.31
CA GLY A 12 0.90 19.77 -16.11
C GLY A 12 0.88 18.25 -15.88
N LEU A 13 -0.25 17.59 -16.12
CA LEU A 13 -0.42 16.14 -16.00
C LEU A 13 0.40 15.35 -17.03
N ARG A 14 0.64 15.92 -18.22
CA ARG A 14 1.46 15.27 -19.27
C ARG A 14 2.96 15.40 -19.01
N VAL A 15 3.38 16.49 -18.37
CA VAL A 15 4.81 16.82 -18.20
C VAL A 15 5.35 16.41 -16.84
N ARG A 16 4.48 16.16 -15.84
CA ARG A 16 4.89 15.88 -14.46
C ARG A 16 4.11 14.71 -13.88
N ARG A 17 4.75 13.96 -12.97
CA ARG A 17 4.03 12.98 -12.14
C ARG A 17 3.15 13.72 -11.14
N VAL A 18 1.84 13.51 -11.24
CA VAL A 18 0.82 14.11 -10.37
C VAL A 18 -0.03 12.97 -9.81
N SER A 19 -0.12 12.90 -8.48
CA SER A 19 -0.79 11.78 -7.81
C SER A 19 -2.28 12.02 -7.54
N ALA A 20 -2.78 13.24 -7.72
CA ALA A 20 -4.20 13.59 -7.59
C ALA A 20 -4.50 14.96 -8.19
N VAL A 21 -5.75 15.18 -8.62
CA VAL A 21 -6.25 16.48 -9.07
C VAL A 21 -7.33 16.97 -8.11
N LEU A 22 -7.21 18.22 -7.66
CA LEU A 22 -8.19 18.89 -6.81
C LEU A 22 -8.92 19.95 -7.62
N LEU A 23 -10.24 19.84 -7.72
CA LEU A 23 -11.13 20.73 -8.44
C LEU A 23 -12.00 21.48 -7.43
N SER A 24 -12.15 22.78 -7.58
CA SER A 24 -13.07 23.55 -6.72
C SER A 24 -14.48 23.53 -7.29
N ALA A 25 -15.46 23.15 -6.47
CA ALA A 25 -16.87 23.07 -6.87
C ALA A 25 -17.45 24.42 -7.35
N THR A 26 -16.89 25.54 -6.89
CA THR A 26 -17.29 26.89 -7.33
C THR A 26 -16.83 27.24 -8.74
N ARG A 27 -15.80 26.54 -9.24
CA ARG A 27 -15.38 26.59 -10.65
C ARG A 27 -16.01 25.47 -11.47
N SER A 28 -16.61 24.45 -10.84
CA SER A 28 -17.42 23.42 -11.50
C SER A 28 -18.82 23.94 -11.89
N CYS A 29 -18.86 25.08 -12.58
CA CYS A 29 -20.05 25.55 -13.30
C CYS A 29 -20.41 24.52 -14.40
N PRO A 30 -21.68 24.38 -14.83
CA PRO A 30 -22.05 23.57 -16.00
C PRO A 30 -21.19 23.81 -17.26
N THR A 31 -20.54 24.97 -17.39
CA THR A 31 -19.60 25.30 -18.47
C THR A 31 -18.21 24.67 -18.34
N GLU A 32 -17.77 24.36 -17.11
CA GLU A 32 -16.44 23.83 -16.79
C GLU A 32 -16.47 22.31 -16.50
N LEU A 33 -17.65 21.75 -16.18
CA LEU A 33 -17.87 20.31 -16.01
C LEU A 33 -17.35 19.46 -17.20
N PRO A 34 -17.64 19.80 -18.47
CA PRO A 34 -17.15 19.06 -19.63
C PRO A 34 -15.62 19.02 -19.73
N ARG A 35 -14.94 20.03 -19.17
CA ARG A 35 -13.48 20.10 -19.14
C ARG A 35 -12.91 19.26 -18.01
N ALA A 36 -13.56 19.22 -16.85
CA ALA A 36 -13.21 18.29 -15.77
C ALA A 36 -13.39 16.81 -16.18
N ILE A 37 -14.41 16.50 -16.99
CA ILE A 37 -14.60 15.17 -17.60
C ILE A 37 -13.35 14.75 -18.40
N ARG A 38 -12.73 15.67 -19.16
CA ARG A 38 -11.52 15.35 -19.93
C ARG A 38 -10.37 14.90 -19.03
N VAL A 39 -10.20 15.52 -17.86
CA VAL A 39 -9.16 15.09 -16.90
C VAL A 39 -9.41 13.66 -16.43
N VAL A 40 -10.67 13.34 -16.08
CA VAL A 40 -11.04 12.01 -15.58
C VAL A 40 -10.93 10.94 -16.68
N HIS A 41 -11.32 11.25 -17.92
CA HIS A 41 -11.25 10.33 -19.05
C HIS A 41 -9.84 10.16 -19.63
N GLU A 42 -9.06 11.23 -19.77
CA GLU A 42 -7.68 11.17 -20.29
C GLU A 42 -6.71 10.58 -19.25
N PHE A 43 -7.00 10.72 -17.95
CA PHE A 43 -6.13 10.26 -16.85
C PHE A 43 -6.89 9.45 -15.78
N PRO A 44 -7.48 8.28 -16.14
CA PRO A 44 -8.34 7.51 -15.23
C PRO A 44 -7.60 6.93 -14.01
N ARG A 45 -6.26 6.90 -14.03
CA ARG A 45 -5.43 6.46 -12.91
C ARG A 45 -5.10 7.57 -11.91
N ILE A 46 -5.40 8.82 -12.25
CA ILE A 46 -5.16 9.97 -11.37
C ILE A 46 -6.49 10.34 -10.72
N PRO A 47 -6.66 10.12 -9.40
CA PRO A 47 -7.90 10.40 -8.71
C PRO A 47 -8.23 11.89 -8.76
N ALA A 48 -9.47 12.20 -9.10
CA ALA A 48 -10.01 13.56 -9.14
C ALA A 48 -10.95 13.80 -7.96
N PHE A 49 -10.68 14.87 -7.20
CA PHE A 49 -11.47 15.28 -6.04
C PHE A 49 -12.16 16.61 -6.34
N VAL A 50 -13.44 16.71 -6.03
CA VAL A 50 -14.18 17.98 -6.03
C VAL A 50 -14.32 18.48 -4.60
N LEU A 51 -13.86 19.71 -4.37
CA LEU A 51 -13.85 20.36 -3.05
C LEU A 51 -14.99 21.37 -2.95
N LEU A 52 -15.87 21.18 -1.96
CA LEU A 52 -16.89 22.17 -1.62
C LEU A 52 -16.27 23.25 -0.74
N THR A 53 -16.13 24.47 -1.27
CA THR A 53 -15.39 25.56 -0.61
C THR A 53 -16.26 26.76 -0.23
N ARG A 54 -17.50 26.90 -0.73
CA ARG A 54 -18.44 28.00 -0.42
C ARG A 54 -19.73 27.53 0.26
N SER A 55 -20.39 28.46 0.92
CA SER A 55 -21.73 28.30 1.49
C SER A 55 -22.75 28.03 0.38
N GLY A 56 -23.33 26.83 0.42
CA GLY A 56 -24.21 26.28 -0.60
C GLY A 56 -24.14 24.76 -0.54
N THR A 57 -25.25 24.09 -0.28
CA THR A 57 -25.34 22.63 -0.36
C THR A 57 -25.47 22.24 -1.83
N PRO A 58 -24.62 21.34 -2.36
CA PRO A 58 -24.79 20.85 -3.72
C PRO A 58 -26.16 20.19 -3.85
N THR A 59 -26.86 20.48 -4.95
CA THR A 59 -28.17 19.87 -5.21
C THR A 59 -27.99 18.42 -5.66
N ALA A 60 -29.05 17.61 -5.56
CA ALA A 60 -29.02 16.24 -6.08
C ALA A 60 -28.66 16.17 -7.58
N ALA A 61 -29.06 17.19 -8.35
CA ALA A 61 -28.71 17.30 -9.76
C ALA A 61 -27.21 17.53 -9.97
N ASP A 62 -26.58 18.37 -9.14
CA ASP A 62 -25.13 18.62 -9.20
C ASP A 62 -24.34 17.36 -8.86
N LEU A 63 -24.78 16.61 -7.84
CA LEU A 63 -24.17 15.34 -7.44
C LEU A 63 -24.28 14.28 -8.55
N LEU A 64 -25.45 14.18 -9.19
CA LEU A 64 -25.68 13.24 -10.28
C LEU A 64 -24.84 13.62 -11.51
N ALA A 65 -24.74 14.91 -11.83
CA ALA A 65 -23.90 15.40 -12.92
C ALA A 65 -22.43 15.05 -12.66
N LEU A 66 -21.92 15.25 -11.44
CA LEU A 66 -20.56 14.86 -11.05
C LEU A 66 -20.33 13.34 -11.15
N GLY A 67 -21.30 12.53 -10.70
CA GLY A 67 -21.22 11.07 -10.81
C GLY A 67 -21.16 10.59 -12.26
N ASN A 68 -21.99 11.17 -13.14
CA ASN A 68 -21.97 10.87 -14.58
C ASN A 68 -20.67 11.31 -15.28
N CYS A 69 -19.93 12.23 -14.67
CA CYS A 69 -18.61 12.67 -15.15
C CYS A 69 -17.46 11.74 -14.71
N GLY A 70 -17.75 10.66 -13.97
CA GLY A 70 -16.75 9.77 -13.40
C GLY A 70 -16.04 10.32 -12.16
N ILE A 71 -16.51 11.44 -11.59
CA ILE A 71 -15.96 12.00 -10.36
C ILE A 71 -16.54 11.21 -9.18
N GLN A 72 -15.69 10.46 -8.49
CA GLN A 72 -16.11 9.59 -7.38
C GLN A 72 -15.89 10.23 -6.00
N HIS A 73 -15.12 11.31 -5.92
CA HIS A 73 -14.73 11.92 -4.64
C HIS A 73 -15.19 13.37 -4.53
N LEU A 74 -16.31 13.58 -3.85
CA LEU A 74 -16.76 14.90 -3.39
C LEU A 74 -16.42 15.07 -1.91
N VAL A 75 -15.69 16.13 -1.57
CA VAL A 75 -15.22 16.37 -0.20
C VAL A 75 -15.64 17.76 0.29
N ASP A 76 -16.31 17.80 1.42
CA ASP A 76 -16.73 19.03 2.09
C ASP A 76 -15.63 19.60 2.99
N VAL A 77 -14.73 20.37 2.40
CA VAL A 77 -13.62 21.02 3.09
C VAL A 77 -14.04 22.26 3.90
N ARG A 78 -15.34 22.52 4.07
CA ARG A 78 -15.83 23.50 5.06
C ARG A 78 -15.78 22.96 6.48
N THR A 79 -15.66 21.64 6.62
CA THR A 79 -15.63 20.94 7.90
C THR A 79 -14.24 20.35 8.18
N PRO A 80 -13.79 20.28 9.45
CA PRO A 80 -12.55 19.58 9.82
C PRO A 80 -12.55 18.10 9.40
N SER A 81 -13.72 17.45 9.43
CA SER A 81 -13.88 16.06 9.00
C SER A 81 -13.67 15.88 7.50
N GLY A 82 -14.12 16.82 6.66
CA GLY A 82 -13.82 16.79 5.23
C GLY A 82 -12.35 17.00 4.92
N TRP A 83 -11.66 17.88 5.65
CA TRP A 83 -10.20 18.00 5.54
C TRP A 83 -9.46 16.72 5.94
N ASN A 84 -9.90 16.05 7.01
CA ASN A 84 -9.35 14.73 7.40
C ASN A 84 -9.57 13.70 6.28
N ARG A 85 -10.80 13.60 5.75
CA ARG A 85 -11.14 12.66 4.69
C ARG A 85 -10.35 12.90 3.40
N LEU A 86 -10.14 14.17 3.02
CA LEU A 86 -9.28 14.53 1.88
C LEU A 86 -7.85 14.04 2.11
N ARG A 87 -7.28 14.34 3.28
CA ARG A 87 -5.92 13.89 3.65
C ARG A 87 -5.79 12.38 3.62
N GLU A 88 -6.76 11.67 4.21
CA GLU A 88 -6.78 10.20 4.24
C GLU A 88 -6.80 9.58 2.85
N THR A 89 -7.62 10.14 1.94
CA THR A 89 -7.78 9.59 0.59
C THR A 89 -6.54 9.90 -0.28
N LEU A 90 -6.05 11.15 -0.24
CA LEU A 90 -4.81 11.52 -0.93
C LEU A 90 -3.60 10.71 -0.45
N ALA A 91 -3.53 10.44 0.85
CA ALA A 91 -2.45 9.64 1.42
C ALA A 91 -2.56 8.15 1.07
N ALA A 92 -3.77 7.63 0.84
CA ALA A 92 -3.97 6.28 0.32
C ALA A 92 -3.47 6.16 -1.13
N ASP A 93 -3.85 7.11 -2.01
CA ASP A 93 -3.54 7.05 -3.44
C ASP A 93 -2.06 7.26 -3.78
N VAL A 94 -1.37 8.18 -3.10
CA VAL A 94 0.10 8.31 -3.19
C VAL A 94 0.80 7.05 -2.66
N GLY A 95 0.15 6.31 -1.76
CA GLY A 95 0.64 5.02 -1.27
C GLY A 95 0.59 3.92 -2.34
N HIS A 96 -0.48 3.85 -3.14
CA HIS A 96 -0.72 2.75 -4.08
C HIS A 96 0.35 2.61 -5.19
N GLU A 97 0.69 3.69 -5.91
CA GLU A 97 1.70 3.64 -6.99
C GLU A 97 3.09 3.26 -6.45
N ARG A 98 3.36 3.71 -5.24
CA ARG A 98 4.62 3.53 -4.51
C ARG A 98 4.74 2.16 -3.86
N ASP A 99 3.63 1.56 -3.42
CA ASP A 99 3.58 0.20 -2.86
C ASP A 99 3.79 -0.85 -3.98
N ALA A 100 3.35 -0.56 -5.21
CA ALA A 100 3.61 -1.41 -6.39
C ALA A 100 5.10 -1.46 -6.78
N GLU A 101 5.80 -0.32 -6.75
CA GLU A 101 7.26 -0.27 -6.99
C GLU A 101 8.03 -1.08 -5.93
N VAL A 102 7.63 -0.95 -4.66
CA VAL A 102 8.20 -1.74 -3.54
C VAL A 102 7.95 -3.23 -3.71
N ALA A 103 6.73 -3.62 -4.10
CA ALA A 103 6.40 -5.01 -4.36
C ALA A 103 7.23 -5.60 -5.50
N ALA A 104 7.54 -4.81 -6.54
CA ALA A 104 8.40 -5.22 -7.65
C ALA A 104 9.86 -5.38 -7.20
N GLU A 105 10.39 -4.46 -6.38
CA GLU A 105 11.74 -4.55 -5.83
C GLU A 105 11.89 -5.78 -4.90
N LEU A 106 10.89 -6.04 -4.06
CA LEU A 106 10.83 -7.22 -3.20
C LEU A 106 10.71 -8.52 -4.01
N ALA A 107 10.03 -8.50 -5.15
CA ALA A 107 9.91 -9.69 -6.00
C ALA A 107 11.27 -10.17 -6.54
N LEU A 108 12.21 -9.24 -6.80
CA LEU A 108 13.59 -9.57 -7.18
C LEU A 108 14.35 -10.23 -6.01
N ASP A 109 14.20 -9.69 -4.80
CA ASP A 109 14.85 -10.25 -3.60
C ASP A 109 14.37 -11.66 -3.23
N LEU A 110 13.15 -11.99 -3.66
CA LEU A 110 12.41 -13.20 -3.31
C LEU A 110 12.37 -14.23 -4.45
N GLN A 111 13.11 -14.05 -5.55
CA GLN A 111 13.10 -14.99 -6.69
C GLN A 111 13.44 -16.43 -6.28
N GLU A 112 14.37 -16.59 -5.33
CA GLU A 112 14.81 -17.90 -4.81
C GLU A 112 13.96 -18.41 -3.62
N THR A 113 12.82 -17.77 -3.34
CA THR A 113 11.96 -18.06 -2.20
C THR A 113 10.69 -18.81 -2.63
N PRO A 114 10.15 -19.74 -1.81
CA PRO A 114 8.87 -20.37 -2.10
C PRO A 114 7.78 -19.36 -2.45
N VAL A 115 7.03 -19.67 -3.51
CA VAL A 115 5.97 -18.81 -4.06
C VAL A 115 4.99 -18.31 -2.98
N ASP A 116 4.67 -19.17 -2.02
CA ASP A 116 3.78 -18.89 -0.90
C ASP A 116 4.32 -17.80 0.03
N PHE A 117 5.64 -17.80 0.30
CA PHE A 117 6.28 -16.79 1.13
C PHE A 117 6.46 -15.49 0.34
N SER A 118 6.77 -15.57 -0.95
CA SER A 118 6.77 -14.39 -1.81
C SER A 118 5.40 -13.71 -1.83
N ARG A 119 4.32 -14.48 -1.97
CA ARG A 119 2.94 -13.98 -1.89
C ARG A 119 2.61 -13.38 -0.54
N PHE A 120 3.06 -14.01 0.56
CA PHE A 120 2.91 -13.44 1.90
C PHE A 120 3.55 -12.05 1.98
N VAL A 121 4.82 -11.91 1.57
CA VAL A 121 5.53 -10.64 1.65
C VAL A 121 4.90 -9.60 0.74
N GLN A 122 4.53 -9.96 -0.49
CA GLN A 122 3.79 -9.07 -1.39
C GLN A 122 2.48 -8.60 -0.75
N ALA A 123 1.68 -9.50 -0.17
CA ALA A 123 0.42 -9.15 0.49
C ALA A 123 0.60 -8.17 1.68
N LEU A 124 1.79 -8.08 2.29
CA LEU A 124 2.06 -7.06 3.31
C LEU A 124 2.03 -5.64 2.73
N PHE A 125 2.37 -5.49 1.45
CA PHE A 125 2.53 -4.21 0.76
C PHE A 125 1.44 -3.91 -0.28
N THR A 126 0.81 -4.92 -0.89
CA THR A 126 -0.13 -4.73 -2.01
C THR A 126 -1.59 -4.43 -1.61
N ASP A 127 -2.02 -4.73 -0.38
CA ASP A 127 -3.45 -4.67 -0.03
C ASP A 127 -3.96 -3.25 0.29
N ASN A 128 -5.06 -2.84 -0.35
CA ASN A 128 -5.75 -1.56 -0.16
C ASN A 128 -6.28 -1.40 1.28
N GLU A 129 -6.60 -2.53 1.93
CA GLU A 129 -6.93 -2.59 3.35
C GLU A 129 -5.64 -2.84 4.15
N ARG A 130 -4.98 -1.74 4.51
CA ARG A 130 -3.79 -1.66 5.39
C ARG A 130 -3.82 -2.81 6.42
N PRO A 131 -3.03 -3.89 6.26
CA PRO A 131 -3.17 -5.07 7.07
C PRO A 131 -2.71 -4.77 8.50
N GLN A 132 -3.65 -4.36 9.34
CA GLN A 132 -3.40 -4.17 10.77
C GLN A 132 -3.42 -5.50 11.52
N THR A 133 -3.90 -6.56 10.88
CA THR A 133 -4.08 -7.85 11.53
C THR A 133 -3.54 -8.96 10.66
N VAL A 134 -3.20 -10.07 11.32
CA VAL A 134 -2.78 -11.32 10.67
C VAL A 134 -3.87 -11.91 9.77
N ARG A 135 -5.13 -11.45 9.89
CA ARG A 135 -6.27 -11.97 9.11
C ARG A 135 -6.13 -11.68 7.62
N THR A 136 -5.70 -10.47 7.27
CA THR A 136 -5.55 -10.04 5.87
C THR A 136 -4.53 -10.89 5.09
N PRO A 137 -3.26 -11.02 5.53
CA PRO A 137 -2.31 -11.87 4.83
C PRO A 137 -2.71 -13.36 4.89
N ALA A 138 -3.40 -13.81 5.96
CA ALA A 138 -3.88 -15.18 6.04
C ALA A 138 -5.00 -15.46 5.01
N ALA A 139 -5.93 -14.51 4.82
CA ALA A 139 -6.99 -14.59 3.84
C ALA A 139 -6.45 -14.58 2.41
N GLY A 140 -5.50 -13.68 2.08
CA GLY A 140 -4.85 -13.63 0.77
C GLY A 140 -4.05 -14.91 0.44
N LEU A 141 -3.65 -15.66 1.47
CA LEU A 141 -3.00 -16.96 1.35
C LEU A 141 -3.98 -18.14 1.45
N GLY A 142 -5.27 -17.92 1.69
CA GLY A 142 -6.24 -19.01 1.86
C GLY A 142 -6.01 -19.90 3.07
N VAL A 143 -5.40 -19.37 4.15
CA VAL A 143 -5.10 -20.10 5.39
C VAL A 143 -5.72 -19.43 6.62
N LEU A 144 -6.00 -20.22 7.66
CA LEU A 144 -6.46 -19.66 8.94
C LEU A 144 -5.34 -18.88 9.64
N PRO A 145 -5.63 -17.74 10.31
CA PRO A 145 -4.62 -16.95 11.01
C PRO A 145 -3.82 -17.74 12.06
N GLY A 146 -4.49 -18.61 12.82
CA GLY A 146 -3.85 -19.48 13.81
C GLY A 146 -2.86 -20.47 13.17
N THR A 147 -3.23 -21.00 12.01
CA THR A 147 -2.38 -21.90 11.22
C THR A 147 -1.14 -21.17 10.72
N LEU A 148 -1.30 -19.96 10.17
CA LEU A 148 -0.19 -19.15 9.68
C LEU A 148 0.79 -18.78 10.80
N MET A 149 0.28 -18.37 11.97
CA MET A 149 1.10 -18.11 13.17
C MET A 149 1.89 -19.35 13.61
N SER A 150 1.22 -20.50 13.70
CA SER A 150 1.86 -21.77 14.09
C SER A 150 2.96 -22.18 13.09
N ARG A 151 2.74 -21.97 11.79
CA ARG A 151 3.71 -22.26 10.74
C ARG A 151 4.96 -21.39 10.85
N PHE A 152 4.82 -20.08 11.05
CA PHE A 152 5.97 -19.18 11.27
C PHE A 152 6.76 -19.56 12.52
N PHE A 153 6.06 -19.90 13.62
CA PHE A 153 6.69 -20.35 14.85
C PHE A 153 7.50 -21.64 14.65
N ARG A 154 6.91 -22.67 14.03
CA ARG A 154 7.57 -23.97 13.78
C ARG A 154 8.76 -23.85 12.82
N ALA A 155 8.69 -22.90 11.90
CA ALA A 155 9.78 -22.56 10.99
C ALA A 155 10.92 -21.77 11.65
N GLY A 156 10.74 -21.32 12.90
CA GLY A 156 11.71 -20.45 13.57
C GLY A 156 11.86 -19.09 12.91
N LEU A 157 10.81 -18.60 12.25
CA LEU A 157 10.77 -17.26 11.67
C LEU A 157 10.33 -16.23 12.73
N PRO A 158 10.61 -14.93 12.52
CA PRO A 158 10.02 -13.88 13.33
C PRO A 158 8.49 -13.99 13.39
N ALA A 159 7.90 -13.59 14.51
CA ALA A 159 6.43 -13.60 14.64
C ALA A 159 5.79 -12.73 13.54
N LEU A 160 4.65 -13.17 12.97
CA LEU A 160 3.94 -12.41 11.92
C LEU A 160 3.66 -10.96 12.31
N LYS A 161 3.38 -10.70 13.58
CA LYS A 161 3.16 -9.34 14.09
C LYS A 161 4.36 -8.42 13.84
N ARG A 162 5.58 -8.95 13.82
CA ARG A 162 6.80 -8.18 13.51
C ARG A 162 6.87 -7.81 12.04
N TYR A 163 6.49 -8.70 11.13
CA TYR A 163 6.36 -8.39 9.70
C TYR A 163 5.32 -7.30 9.44
N LEU A 164 4.13 -7.41 10.06
CA LEU A 164 3.09 -6.39 9.94
C LEU A 164 3.53 -5.03 10.50
N ALA A 165 4.20 -5.04 11.65
CA ALA A 165 4.73 -3.83 12.27
C ALA A 165 5.73 -3.11 11.35
N TYR A 166 6.71 -3.84 10.80
CA TYR A 166 7.68 -3.23 9.89
C TYR A 166 7.04 -2.77 8.57
N ALA A 167 6.11 -3.53 8.00
CA ALA A 167 5.37 -3.09 6.82
C ALA A 167 4.61 -1.77 7.08
N GLY A 168 4.00 -1.63 8.27
CA GLY A 168 3.39 -0.38 8.72
C GLY A 168 4.40 0.75 8.88
N LEU A 169 5.60 0.48 9.41
CA LEU A 169 6.65 1.48 9.56
C LEU A 169 7.28 1.91 8.23
N VAL A 170 7.44 1.01 7.26
CA VAL A 170 7.85 1.35 5.90
C VAL A 170 6.88 2.34 5.29
N ARG A 171 5.58 2.03 5.34
CA ARG A 171 4.53 2.93 4.84
C ARG A 171 4.56 4.28 5.57
N ALA A 172 4.69 4.25 6.91
CA ALA A 172 4.78 5.46 7.70
C ALA A 172 5.95 6.35 7.29
N ALA A 173 7.14 5.78 7.10
CA ALA A 173 8.32 6.53 6.68
C ALA A 173 8.12 7.16 5.30
N ARG A 174 7.56 6.42 4.33
CA ARG A 174 7.20 6.95 3.00
C ARG A 174 6.21 8.12 3.08
N MET A 175 5.22 8.03 3.96
CA MET A 175 4.25 9.13 4.14
C MET A 175 4.90 10.36 4.78
N LEU A 176 5.81 10.14 5.75
CA LEU A 176 6.50 11.21 6.46
C LEU A 176 7.57 11.94 5.62
N GLU A 177 7.98 11.37 4.48
CA GLU A 177 8.78 12.08 3.46
C GLU A 177 8.04 13.30 2.90
N ASN A 178 6.70 13.30 2.91
CA ASN A 178 5.93 14.47 2.56
C ASN A 178 5.97 15.48 3.74
N PRO A 179 6.63 16.64 3.60
CA PRO A 179 6.72 17.61 4.69
C PRO A 179 5.35 18.11 5.14
N GLY A 180 4.35 18.07 4.26
CA GLY A 180 2.97 18.50 4.54
C GLY A 180 2.15 17.51 5.38
N LEU A 181 2.62 16.28 5.63
CA LEU A 181 1.95 15.34 6.52
C LEU A 181 2.54 15.42 7.93
N SER A 182 1.67 15.63 8.92
CA SER A 182 2.07 15.56 10.33
C SER A 182 2.12 14.10 10.80
N ILE A 183 2.79 13.86 11.94
CA ILE A 183 2.81 12.55 12.59
C ILE A 183 1.38 12.09 12.94
N ALA A 184 0.50 13.04 13.28
CA ALA A 184 -0.91 12.74 13.58
C ALA A 184 -1.67 12.30 12.31
N ASP A 185 -1.46 12.98 11.18
CA ASP A 185 -2.07 12.60 9.90
C ASP A 185 -1.65 11.20 9.48
N VAL A 186 -0.36 10.87 9.65
CA VAL A 186 0.18 9.55 9.34
C VAL A 186 -0.36 8.47 10.27
N ALA A 187 -0.61 8.80 11.55
CA ALA A 187 -1.22 7.88 12.49
C ALA A 187 -2.72 7.61 12.20
N HIS A 188 -3.45 8.58 11.64
CA HIS A 188 -4.87 8.43 11.27
C HIS A 188 -5.07 7.74 9.92
N CYS A 189 -4.24 8.09 8.93
CA CYS A 189 -3.84 7.12 7.92
C CYS A 189 -3.21 5.92 8.63
N LEU A 190 -2.83 4.77 8.09
CA LEU A 190 -2.39 3.63 8.95
C LEU A 190 -3.40 3.11 10.01
N ASN A 191 -4.49 3.80 10.35
CA ASN A 191 -5.57 3.43 11.28
C ASN A 191 -5.12 3.22 12.74
N HIS A 192 -4.14 3.95 13.25
CA HIS A 192 -3.85 3.94 14.69
C HIS A 192 -4.97 4.68 15.46
N SER A 193 -5.28 4.18 16.66
CA SER A 193 -6.29 4.78 17.53
C SER A 193 -5.96 6.21 17.97
N SER A 194 -4.67 6.58 17.97
CA SER A 194 -4.19 7.93 18.27
C SER A 194 -2.74 8.14 17.80
N PRO A 195 -2.29 9.41 17.67
CA PRO A 195 -0.87 9.71 17.42
C PRO A 195 0.06 9.16 18.50
N GLN A 196 -0.36 9.11 19.76
CA GLN A 196 0.42 8.52 20.85
C GLN A 196 0.55 7.00 20.71
N SER A 197 -0.52 6.32 20.28
CA SER A 197 -0.49 4.88 19.99
C SER A 197 0.52 4.57 18.88
N PHE A 198 0.54 5.40 17.83
CA PHE A 198 1.53 5.32 16.77
C PHE A 198 2.96 5.61 17.25
N GLY A 199 3.15 6.64 18.09
CA GLY A 199 4.45 6.92 18.70
C GLY A 199 4.99 5.76 19.53
N ARG A 200 4.12 5.08 20.30
CA ARG A 200 4.49 3.87 21.04
C ARG A 200 4.80 2.69 20.12
N HIS A 201 4.11 2.58 18.98
CA HIS A 201 4.42 1.60 17.95
C HIS A 201 5.85 1.80 17.41
N ILE A 202 6.20 3.03 17.00
CA ILE A 202 7.57 3.39 16.59
C ILE A 202 8.56 3.05 17.69
N PHE A 203 8.33 3.50 18.93
CA PHE A 203 9.28 3.27 20.02
C PHE A 203 9.51 1.78 20.30
N THR A 204 8.47 0.95 20.20
CA THR A 204 8.55 -0.49 20.47
C THR A 204 9.53 -1.18 19.52
N PHE A 205 9.47 -0.88 18.22
CA PHE A 205 10.25 -1.55 17.19
C PHE A 205 11.54 -0.82 16.81
N MET A 206 11.54 0.51 16.85
CA MET A 206 12.67 1.33 16.41
C MET A 206 13.49 1.90 17.55
N LYS A 207 12.96 1.92 18.79
CA LYS A 207 13.57 2.60 19.95
C LYS A 207 13.82 4.09 19.72
N LEU A 208 12.95 4.72 18.92
CA LEU A 208 12.99 6.14 18.58
C LEU A 208 11.67 6.81 18.95
N SER A 209 11.69 8.11 19.19
CA SER A 209 10.48 8.92 19.17
C SER A 209 9.95 9.07 17.73
N ALA A 210 8.67 9.42 17.58
CA ALA A 210 8.08 9.65 16.25
C ALA A 210 8.75 10.82 15.50
N GLY A 211 9.21 11.84 16.23
CA GLY A 211 9.94 12.97 15.64
C GLY A 211 11.35 12.62 15.19
N GLU A 212 12.06 11.76 15.92
CA GLU A 212 13.35 11.23 15.48
C GLU A 212 13.19 10.29 14.28
N PHE A 213 12.19 9.41 14.33
CA PHE A 213 11.86 8.53 13.22
C PHE A 213 11.65 9.31 11.93
N ARG A 214 10.81 10.36 11.95
CA ARG A 214 10.58 11.26 10.81
C ARG A 214 11.87 11.88 10.25
N ARG A 215 12.81 12.25 11.11
CA ARG A 215 14.06 12.91 10.69
C ARG A 215 15.10 11.96 10.14
N THR A 216 15.04 10.68 10.52
CA THR A 216 16.15 9.73 10.32
C THR A 216 15.80 8.56 9.40
N HIS A 217 14.52 8.35 9.10
CA HIS A 217 14.04 7.23 8.32
C HIS A 217 13.10 7.69 7.21
N ASP A 218 13.46 7.32 5.98
CA ASP A 218 12.60 7.37 4.80
C ASP A 218 12.12 5.96 4.44
N GLY A 219 11.30 5.85 3.40
CA GLY A 219 10.77 4.59 2.93
C GLY A 219 11.84 3.59 2.51
N VAL A 220 12.91 4.06 1.86
CA VAL A 220 14.01 3.23 1.36
C VAL A 220 14.78 2.62 2.53
N ARG A 221 15.18 3.45 3.50
CA ARG A 221 15.89 3.01 4.70
C ARG A 221 15.06 2.04 5.53
N MET A 222 13.75 2.29 5.66
CA MET A 222 12.88 1.34 6.36
C MET A 222 12.70 0.03 5.61
N MET A 223 12.63 0.05 4.28
CA MET A 223 12.57 -1.17 3.46
C MET A 223 13.87 -1.97 3.59
N GLN A 224 15.02 -1.30 3.52
CA GLN A 224 16.31 -1.93 3.74
C GLN A 224 16.37 -2.60 5.12
N ARG A 225 15.90 -1.92 6.17
CA ARG A 225 15.83 -2.51 7.51
C ARG A 225 14.85 -3.69 7.59
N PHE A 226 13.70 -3.63 6.92
CA PHE A 226 12.79 -4.78 6.79
C PHE A 226 13.52 -6.00 6.22
N ARG A 227 14.32 -5.80 5.15
CA ARG A 227 15.13 -6.88 4.57
C ARG A 227 16.18 -7.40 5.54
N GLU A 228 16.97 -6.50 6.12
CA GLU A 228 18.09 -6.85 7.01
C GLU A 228 17.63 -7.55 8.29
N GLU A 229 16.44 -7.22 8.81
CA GLU A 229 15.97 -7.80 10.06
C GLU A 229 15.03 -8.99 9.88
N LEU A 230 14.24 -9.04 8.79
CA LEU A 230 13.15 -10.01 8.66
C LEU A 230 13.32 -11.00 7.50
N LEU A 231 14.20 -10.70 6.54
CA LEU A 231 14.46 -11.57 5.39
C LEU A 231 15.88 -12.15 5.42
N ALA A 232 16.90 -11.30 5.41
CA ALA A 232 18.30 -11.68 5.27
C ALA A 232 18.76 -12.73 6.31
N PRO A 233 18.48 -12.58 7.63
CA PRO A 233 18.93 -13.53 8.65
C PRO A 233 18.22 -14.88 8.56
N TYR A 234 17.11 -14.94 7.83
CA TYR A 234 16.23 -16.09 7.76
C TYR A 234 16.18 -16.70 6.35
N ARG A 235 17.01 -16.26 5.39
CA ARG A 235 16.98 -16.72 3.99
C ARG A 235 16.95 -18.24 3.87
N GLU A 236 17.83 -18.93 4.59
CA GLU A 236 17.85 -20.41 4.58
C GLU A 236 16.53 -20.99 5.08
N ARG A 237 16.00 -20.49 6.21
CA ARG A 237 14.73 -20.97 6.76
C ARG A 237 13.56 -20.67 5.82
N ILE A 238 13.54 -19.47 5.25
CA ILE A 238 12.53 -18.99 4.29
C ILE A 238 12.49 -19.89 3.05
N ALA A 239 13.64 -20.33 2.53
CA ALA A 239 13.72 -21.24 1.39
C ALA A 239 12.96 -22.56 1.60
N TRP A 240 12.77 -22.98 2.85
CA TRP A 240 12.08 -24.22 3.23
C TRP A 240 10.65 -24.00 3.75
N VAL A 241 10.23 -22.74 3.87
CA VAL A 241 8.92 -22.38 4.39
C VAL A 241 7.96 -22.20 3.23
N SER A 242 7.08 -23.18 3.06
CA SER A 242 5.86 -23.02 2.26
C SER A 242 4.71 -22.67 3.22
N PRO A 243 4.32 -21.39 3.35
CA PRO A 243 3.16 -20.99 4.13
C PRO A 243 1.87 -21.74 3.78
N LEU A 244 1.76 -22.39 2.61
CA LEU A 244 0.59 -23.19 2.21
C LEU A 244 0.79 -24.70 2.39
N ILE A 245 2.00 -25.23 2.20
CA ILE A 245 2.30 -26.68 2.23
C ILE A 245 3.29 -27.01 3.36
N MET A 246 2.88 -27.81 4.35
CA MET A 246 3.85 -28.40 5.27
C MET A 246 4.42 -29.68 4.64
N ARG A 247 5.69 -29.67 4.25
CA ARG A 247 6.44 -30.95 4.16
C ARG A 247 6.89 -31.31 5.59
N PRO A 248 6.68 -32.55 6.06
CA PRO A 248 7.23 -32.99 7.33
C PRO A 248 8.76 -32.81 7.37
N ARG A 249 9.30 -32.46 8.54
CA ARG A 249 10.76 -32.31 8.75
C ARG A 249 11.50 -33.56 8.26
N GLY A 250 12.49 -33.38 7.39
CA GLY A 250 13.44 -34.41 6.98
C GLY A 250 13.38 -34.85 5.51
N MET A 251 12.39 -34.41 4.72
CA MET A 251 12.30 -34.80 3.32
C MET A 251 13.03 -33.79 2.42
N ARG A 252 14.26 -34.15 2.01
CA ARG A 252 14.97 -33.46 0.93
C ARG A 252 14.06 -33.37 -0.30
N PRO A 253 14.15 -32.31 -1.12
CA PRO A 253 13.55 -32.35 -2.43
C PRO A 253 14.23 -33.51 -3.17
N GLN A 254 13.46 -34.56 -3.43
CA GLN A 254 13.90 -35.56 -4.39
C GLN A 254 14.03 -34.79 -5.69
N GLY A 255 15.27 -34.54 -6.11
CA GLY A 255 15.57 -33.96 -7.41
C GLY A 255 14.71 -34.68 -8.43
N SER A 256 14.09 -33.89 -9.30
CA SER A 256 13.25 -34.28 -10.43
C SER A 256 13.66 -35.61 -11.05
N ARG A 257 13.16 -36.72 -10.50
CA ARG A 257 13.35 -38.08 -11.03
C ARG A 257 12.21 -38.48 -11.97
N TRP A 258 11.58 -37.48 -12.58
CA TRP A 258 10.55 -37.63 -13.62
C TRP A 258 11.08 -37.39 -15.03
N ALA A 259 12.41 -37.30 -15.21
CA ALA A 259 13.05 -37.19 -16.52
C ALA A 259 13.64 -38.52 -17.06
N SER A 260 13.25 -39.69 -16.53
CA SER A 260 13.84 -40.98 -16.97
C SER A 260 12.89 -42.18 -17.01
N LEU A 261 11.58 -41.97 -17.11
CA LEU A 261 10.61 -43.07 -17.33
C LEU A 261 9.76 -42.85 -18.59
N GLY A 262 10.40 -42.41 -19.65
CA GLY A 262 9.76 -42.21 -20.94
C GLY A 262 10.75 -42.23 -22.10
N ASN A 263 11.64 -43.23 -22.15
CA ASN A 263 12.31 -43.59 -23.40
C ASN A 263 12.91 -45.01 -23.36
N GLU A 264 12.05 -46.04 -23.34
CA GLU A 264 12.48 -47.43 -23.61
C GLU A 264 11.35 -48.20 -24.32
N ARG A 265 10.87 -47.65 -25.44
CA ARG A 265 10.20 -48.43 -26.51
C ARG A 265 10.41 -47.74 -27.85
N GLU A 266 11.59 -47.94 -28.42
CA GLU A 266 11.80 -48.01 -29.87
C GLU A 266 13.24 -48.46 -30.10
N HIS A 267 13.41 -49.75 -30.40
CA HIS A 267 14.31 -50.33 -31.40
C HIS A 267 14.63 -51.78 -31.04
N LEU A 268 14.24 -52.66 -31.97
CA LEU A 268 14.50 -54.10 -32.12
C LEU A 268 13.51 -55.04 -31.41
#